data_AF-A0A1G4MI52-F1
#
_entry.id   AF-A0A1G4MI52-F1
#
_cell.length_a   1.000
_cell.length_b   1.000
_cell.length_c   1.000
_cell.angle_alpha   90.00
_cell.angle_beta   90.00
_cell.angle_gamma   90.00
#
_symmetry.space_group_name_H-M   'P 1'
#
loop_
_entity.id
_entity.type
_entity.pdbx_description
1 polymer ?
#
loop_
_entity_poly.entity_id
_entity_poly.type
_entity_poly.pdbx_seq_one_letter_code
_entity_poly.pdbx_strand_id
1 'polypeptide(L)'
;MLEPLCYFIKLLFFSPINMVYSRLFRFRGIERDVGWRRLLVIVQMKTMSEYLDLPTLKYLVNPFLKVINRIGYWWYSCGPKDKQLRWIARTEGAPVLIYIHGGGMCVDMPPTNIKYLHLIDQEVSPLSIASLEYTLCSSFPVPVEEAWRAYETEVTKGNIVYLMGDSVGGALCLNILQRCYSHNVKFPEKCVAISPWLNITKPEIHLKDGHPLDYMTWGLLALFKNIYAPRSNPNDPSLNIESNFHPEVWSSILQDTQLLITCGEQEILRPQIVRFFSKLHQINHNNVQLLEETLGVHVSTLLFDPWTYPKRAETMKEIMHFLQKDEKIDKADINL
;
A
#
# COMPACT_ATOMS: atom_id res chain seq x y z
N MET A 1 -4.98 29.41 9.77
CA MET A 1 -3.73 29.21 8.99
C MET A 1 -2.48 29.31 9.87
N LEU A 2 -2.56 29.00 11.17
CA LEU A 2 -1.39 28.80 12.03
C LEU A 2 -1.03 27.32 12.14
N GLU A 3 -1.95 26.43 11.78
CA GLU A 3 -1.84 24.98 11.86
C GLU A 3 -0.56 24.46 11.18
N PRO A 4 -0.22 24.89 9.95
CA PRO A 4 1.00 24.42 9.31
C PRO A 4 2.27 24.93 9.96
N LEU A 5 2.27 26.17 10.47
CA LEU A 5 3.40 26.71 11.23
C LEU A 5 3.59 25.91 12.53
N CYS A 6 2.51 25.61 13.26
CA CYS A 6 2.55 24.79 14.45
C CYS A 6 3.07 23.38 14.17
N TYR A 7 2.66 22.77 13.06
CA TYR A 7 3.16 21.46 12.62
C TYR A 7 4.69 21.47 12.47
N PHE A 8 5.23 22.40 11.67
CA PHE A 8 6.67 22.47 11.44
C PHE A 8 7.48 22.87 12.69
N ILE A 9 6.96 23.76 13.54
CA ILE A 9 7.60 24.10 14.82
C ILE A 9 7.74 22.85 15.70
N LYS A 10 6.68 22.04 15.80
CA LYS A 10 6.74 20.77 16.56
C LYS A 10 7.76 19.82 15.96
N LEU A 11 7.78 19.65 14.63
CA LEU A 11 8.78 18.78 13.99
C LEU A 11 10.22 19.26 14.22
N LEU A 12 10.47 20.57 14.15
CA LEU A 12 11.78 21.15 14.42
C LEU A 12 12.20 20.94 15.88
N PHE A 13 11.25 21.09 16.82
CA PHE A 13 11.51 20.87 18.24
C PHE A 13 11.81 19.40 18.56
N PHE A 14 11.03 18.46 18.02
CA PHE A 14 11.17 17.04 18.33
C PHE A 14 12.24 16.32 17.52
N SER A 15 12.63 16.80 16.33
CA SER A 15 13.63 16.12 15.48
C SER A 15 14.99 15.87 16.18
N PRO A 16 15.61 16.84 16.88
CA PRO A 16 16.81 16.58 17.67
C PRO A 16 16.59 15.53 18.77
N ILE A 17 15.43 15.57 19.43
CA ILE A 17 15.06 14.61 20.48
C ILE A 17 14.94 13.21 19.90
N ASN A 18 14.28 13.06 18.75
CA ASN A 18 14.11 11.80 18.03
C ASN A 18 15.46 11.22 17.60
N MET A 19 16.39 12.06 17.17
CA MET A 19 17.75 11.65 16.80
C MET A 19 18.52 11.12 18.02
N VAL A 20 18.45 11.82 19.16
CA VAL A 20 19.07 11.38 20.41
C VAL A 20 18.43 10.08 20.90
N TYR A 21 17.09 10.01 20.91
CA TYR A 21 16.32 8.83 21.30
C TYR A 21 16.76 7.60 20.50
N SER A 22 16.76 7.72 19.17
CA SER A 22 17.04 6.59 18.27
C SER A 22 18.48 6.10 18.33
N ARG A 23 19.42 6.93 18.82
CA ARG A 23 20.82 6.54 19.04
C ARG A 23 21.08 5.98 20.43
N LEU A 24 20.53 6.62 21.48
CA LEU A 24 20.85 6.31 22.87
C LEU A 24 19.96 5.21 23.46
N PHE A 25 18.72 5.04 23.01
CA PHE A 25 17.79 4.08 23.62
C PHE A 25 17.76 2.70 22.93
N ARG A 26 18.76 2.42 22.08
CA ARG A 26 19.00 1.11 21.44
C ARG A 26 19.36 -0.01 22.43
N PHE A 27 19.31 0.24 23.74
CA PHE A 27 19.73 -0.71 24.78
C PHE A 27 18.56 -1.45 25.44
N ARG A 28 17.30 -1.21 25.03
CA ARG A 28 16.13 -1.89 25.59
C ARG A 28 15.23 -2.43 24.47
N GLY A 29 14.62 -3.58 24.72
CA GLY A 29 13.51 -4.12 23.93
C GLY A 29 13.81 -4.38 22.44
N ILE A 30 12.73 -4.32 21.66
CA ILE A 30 12.63 -4.54 20.22
C ILE A 30 13.44 -3.48 19.45
N GLU A 31 13.61 -2.28 20.01
CA GLU A 31 14.32 -1.15 19.41
C GLU A 31 15.80 -1.43 19.17
N ARG A 32 16.41 -2.34 19.94
CA ARG A 32 17.80 -2.78 19.75
C ARG A 32 18.02 -3.39 18.36
N ASP A 33 17.06 -4.22 17.93
CA ASP A 33 17.19 -5.12 16.79
C ASP A 33 16.83 -4.45 15.46
N VAL A 34 15.99 -3.41 15.48
CA VAL A 34 15.58 -2.62 14.30
C VAL A 34 16.74 -1.80 13.70
N GLY A 35 17.70 -1.37 14.53
CA GLY A 35 18.82 -0.54 14.12
C GLY A 35 18.49 0.96 14.05
N TRP A 36 19.46 1.81 14.41
CA TRP A 36 19.22 3.22 14.70
C TRP A 36 18.70 4.05 13.51
N ARG A 37 19.06 3.70 12.27
CA ARG A 37 18.60 4.43 11.07
C ARG A 37 17.12 4.20 10.79
N ARG A 38 16.68 2.93 10.86
CA ARG A 38 15.26 2.57 10.73
C ARG A 38 14.47 3.16 11.89
N LEU A 39 14.96 3.01 13.12
CA LEU A 39 14.34 3.56 14.32
C LEU A 39 14.16 5.08 14.22
N LEU A 40 15.17 5.81 13.73
CA LEU A 40 15.06 7.26 13.50
C LEU A 40 13.93 7.62 12.55
N VAL A 41 13.81 6.92 11.42
CA VAL A 41 12.71 7.17 10.47
C VAL A 41 11.36 6.81 11.08
N ILE A 42 11.25 5.69 11.80
CA ILE A 42 10.01 5.30 12.46
C ILE A 42 9.57 6.37 13.47
N VAL A 43 10.46 6.79 14.38
CA VAL A 43 10.14 7.79 15.41
C VAL A 43 9.84 9.16 14.80
N GLN A 44 10.57 9.55 13.75
CA GLN A 44 10.30 10.79 13.03
C GLN A 44 8.95 10.75 12.32
N MET A 45 8.61 9.65 11.66
CA MET A 45 7.31 9.46 11.01
C MET A 45 6.17 9.38 12.02
N LYS A 46 6.40 8.80 13.20
CA LYS A 46 5.44 8.80 14.30
C LYS A 46 5.11 10.22 14.74
N THR A 47 6.14 11.03 14.95
CA THR A 47 5.98 12.46 15.29
C THR A 47 5.22 13.22 14.20
N MET A 48 5.51 12.96 12.93
CA MET A 48 4.75 13.54 11.81
C MET A 48 3.29 13.10 11.86
N SER A 49 3.02 11.82 12.09
CA SER A 49 1.68 11.24 12.14
C SER A 49 0.84 11.77 13.31
N GLU A 50 1.46 12.04 14.47
CA GLU A 50 0.78 12.57 15.65
C GLU A 50 0.33 14.03 15.49
N TYR A 51 1.03 14.81 14.67
CA TYR A 51 0.78 16.25 14.54
C TYR A 51 0.16 16.67 13.21
N LEU A 52 0.07 15.77 12.23
CA LEU A 52 -0.47 16.09 10.92
C LEU A 52 -1.94 16.53 11.02
N ASP A 53 -2.27 17.63 10.36
CA ASP A 53 -3.62 18.16 10.22
C ASP A 53 -4.01 18.36 8.75
N LEU A 54 -5.33 18.50 8.50
CA LEU A 54 -5.86 18.62 7.15
C LEU A 54 -5.36 19.87 6.39
N PRO A 55 -5.37 21.10 6.96
CA PRO A 55 -4.74 22.26 6.32
C PRO A 55 -3.28 22.02 5.91
N THR A 56 -2.45 21.52 6.82
CA THR A 56 -1.03 21.23 6.55
C THR A 56 -0.87 20.22 5.42
N LEU A 57 -1.65 19.15 5.46
CA LEU A 57 -1.65 18.10 4.45
C LEU A 57 -2.02 18.66 3.06
N LYS A 58 -3.12 19.42 2.98
CA LYS A 58 -3.67 19.93 1.71
C LYS A 58 -2.81 21.02 1.08
N TYR A 59 -2.30 21.95 1.88
CA TYR A 59 -1.67 23.17 1.39
C TYR A 59 -0.14 23.13 1.38
N LEU A 60 0.50 22.20 2.11
CA LEU A 60 1.97 22.10 2.15
C LEU A 60 2.48 20.72 1.77
N VAL A 61 2.05 19.65 2.46
CA VAL A 61 2.60 18.30 2.26
C VAL A 61 2.34 17.80 0.84
N ASN A 62 1.08 17.81 0.38
CA ASN A 62 0.75 17.32 -0.97
C ASN A 62 1.36 18.16 -2.09
N PRO A 63 1.30 19.50 -2.07
CA PRO A 63 2.00 20.32 -3.06
C PRO A 63 3.51 20.04 -3.12
N PHE A 64 4.15 19.86 -1.95
CA PHE A 64 5.57 19.49 -1.88
C PHE A 64 5.82 18.10 -2.51
N LEU A 65 5.05 17.09 -2.11
CA LEU A 65 5.16 15.73 -2.67
C LEU A 65 4.97 15.73 -4.19
N LYS A 66 4.03 16.49 -4.73
CA LYS A 66 3.84 16.63 -6.19
C LYS A 66 5.08 17.15 -6.90
N VAL A 67 5.76 18.14 -6.33
CA VAL A 67 7.00 18.67 -6.89
C VAL A 67 8.10 17.61 -6.87
N ILE A 68 8.29 16.95 -5.73
CA ILE A 68 9.32 15.91 -5.60
C ILE A 68 9.02 14.70 -6.50
N ASN A 69 7.76 14.29 -6.63
CA ASN A 69 7.33 13.22 -7.53
C ASN A 69 7.59 13.57 -8.99
N ARG A 70 7.36 14.82 -9.41
CA ARG A 70 7.69 15.26 -10.76
C ARG A 70 9.20 15.14 -11.05
N ILE A 71 10.04 15.48 -10.07
CA ILE A 71 11.49 15.29 -10.16
C ILE A 71 11.83 13.79 -10.21
N GLY A 72 11.17 12.97 -9.37
CA GLY A 72 11.35 11.52 -9.35
C GLY A 72 10.99 10.86 -10.69
N TYR A 73 9.83 11.19 -11.25
CA TYR A 73 9.42 10.71 -12.58
C TYR A 73 10.42 11.10 -13.66
N TRP A 74 10.94 12.33 -13.62
CA TRP A 74 11.99 12.74 -14.55
C TRP A 74 13.29 11.95 -14.33
N TRP A 75 13.71 11.76 -13.08
CA TRP A 75 14.95 11.07 -12.72
C TRP A 75 14.94 9.60 -13.15
N TYR A 76 13.80 8.93 -13.02
CA TYR A 76 13.61 7.53 -13.42
C TYR A 76 13.12 7.36 -14.87
N SER A 77 13.09 8.45 -15.66
CA SER A 77 12.63 8.44 -17.06
C SER A 77 11.22 7.85 -17.24
N CYS A 78 10.33 8.09 -16.28
CA CYS A 78 8.96 7.60 -16.34
C CYS A 78 8.18 8.23 -17.50
N GLY A 79 7.24 7.46 -18.03
CA GLY A 79 6.39 7.84 -19.15
C GLY A 79 5.33 8.91 -18.83
N PRO A 80 4.58 9.33 -19.87
CA PRO A 80 3.49 10.29 -19.70
C PRO A 80 2.35 9.71 -18.85
N LYS A 81 1.49 10.60 -18.37
CA LYS A 81 0.20 10.22 -17.78
C LYS A 81 -0.79 10.00 -18.91
N ASP A 82 -1.40 8.83 -18.94
CA ASP A 82 -2.55 8.53 -19.79
C ASP A 82 -3.78 8.43 -18.88
N LYS A 83 -4.72 9.37 -19.04
CA LYS A 83 -5.87 9.56 -18.14
C LYS A 83 -5.43 9.64 -16.68
N GLN A 84 -5.64 8.60 -15.87
CA GLN A 84 -5.27 8.56 -14.45
C GLN A 84 -4.01 7.73 -14.18
N LEU A 85 -3.49 7.03 -15.19
CA LEU A 85 -2.33 6.16 -15.04
C LEU A 85 -1.05 6.91 -15.43
N ARG A 86 -0.14 7.04 -14.47
CA ARG A 86 1.25 7.46 -14.69
C ARG A 86 2.09 6.24 -15.01
N TRP A 87 2.53 6.10 -16.25
CA TRP A 87 3.39 5.00 -16.66
C TRP A 87 4.79 5.15 -16.05
N ILE A 88 5.23 4.17 -15.28
CA ILE A 88 6.61 4.06 -14.78
C ILE A 88 7.46 3.42 -15.88
N ALA A 89 6.95 2.31 -16.44
CA ALA A 89 7.53 1.60 -17.57
C ALA A 89 6.41 0.97 -18.40
N ARG A 90 6.62 0.83 -19.70
CA ARG A 90 5.62 0.28 -20.62
C ARG A 90 6.29 -0.63 -21.65
N THR A 91 5.89 -1.89 -21.60
CA THR A 91 6.32 -2.96 -22.51
C THR A 91 5.10 -3.47 -23.24
N GLU A 92 5.08 -3.33 -24.57
CA GLU A 92 3.93 -3.75 -25.38
C GLU A 92 3.68 -5.27 -25.27
N GLY A 93 2.42 -5.66 -25.14
CA GLY A 93 2.03 -7.07 -24.97
C GLY A 93 2.34 -7.68 -23.59
N ALA A 94 3.01 -6.96 -22.69
CA ALA A 94 3.27 -7.42 -21.33
C ALA A 94 2.04 -7.21 -20.42
N PRO A 95 1.91 -7.99 -19.33
CA PRO A 95 0.95 -7.69 -18.27
C PRO A 95 1.12 -6.26 -17.73
N VAL A 96 0.03 -5.66 -17.26
CA VAL A 96 0.01 -4.31 -16.68
C VAL A 96 -0.17 -4.40 -15.17
N LEU A 97 0.88 -4.06 -14.43
CA LEU A 97 0.79 -3.83 -12.99
C LEU A 97 0.26 -2.41 -12.72
N ILE A 98 -0.95 -2.33 -12.20
CA ILE A 98 -1.51 -1.07 -11.69
C ILE A 98 -1.17 -0.97 -10.20
N TYR A 99 -0.29 -0.03 -9.89
CA TYR A 99 0.06 0.34 -8.53
C TYR A 99 -0.88 1.42 -7.98
N ILE A 100 -1.47 1.17 -6.80
CA ILE A 100 -2.32 2.13 -6.09
C ILE A 100 -1.65 2.49 -4.77
N HIS A 101 -1.19 3.73 -4.66
CA HIS A 101 -0.45 4.17 -3.48
C HIS A 101 -1.36 4.30 -2.24
N GLY A 102 -0.76 4.25 -1.05
CA GLY A 102 -1.42 4.48 0.23
C GLY A 102 -1.56 5.95 0.61
N GLY A 103 -1.49 6.25 1.92
CA GLY A 103 -1.61 7.63 2.42
C GLY A 103 -3.03 8.03 2.85
N GLY A 104 -3.90 7.06 3.16
CA GLY A 104 -5.25 7.32 3.67
C GLY A 104 -6.15 8.10 2.70
N MET A 105 -5.85 8.02 1.40
CA MET A 105 -6.47 8.81 0.31
C MET A 105 -6.34 10.32 0.49
N CYS A 106 -5.47 10.75 1.41
CA CYS A 106 -5.26 12.16 1.73
C CYS A 106 -3.84 12.57 1.38
N VAL A 107 -2.85 11.70 1.56
CA VAL A 107 -1.43 11.97 1.27
C VAL A 107 -1.08 11.45 -0.11
N ASP A 108 -0.35 12.25 -0.89
CA ASP A 108 0.17 11.85 -2.21
C ASP A 108 1.26 10.77 -2.09
N MET A 109 1.58 10.09 -3.18
CA MET A 109 2.57 9.02 -3.20
C MET A 109 3.95 9.52 -2.76
N PRO A 110 4.65 8.85 -1.83
CA PRO A 110 6.03 9.19 -1.49
C PRO A 110 7.01 8.87 -2.65
N PRO A 111 8.10 9.64 -2.82
CA PRO A 111 9.11 9.39 -3.85
C PRO A 111 9.82 8.03 -3.74
N THR A 112 9.87 7.47 -2.52
CA THR A 112 10.40 6.12 -2.26
C THR A 112 9.63 5.05 -3.03
N ASN A 113 8.34 5.26 -3.27
CA ASN A 113 7.49 4.32 -3.99
C ASN A 113 7.84 4.32 -5.49
N ILE A 114 8.21 5.47 -6.07
CA ILE A 114 8.70 5.55 -7.46
C ILE A 114 9.98 4.72 -7.60
N LYS A 115 10.92 4.87 -6.65
CA LYS A 115 12.14 4.04 -6.62
C LYS A 115 11.80 2.55 -6.50
N TYR A 116 10.84 2.20 -5.65
CA TYR A 116 10.42 0.82 -5.44
C TYR A 116 9.85 0.19 -6.72
N LEU A 117 8.95 0.91 -7.42
CA LEU A 117 8.38 0.46 -8.69
C LEU A 117 9.44 0.36 -9.80
N HIS A 118 10.40 1.28 -9.82
CA HIS A 118 11.52 1.20 -10.78
C HIS A 118 12.43 -0.01 -10.52
N LEU A 119 12.65 -0.38 -9.25
CA LEU A 119 13.38 -1.60 -8.94
C LEU A 119 12.59 -2.85 -9.36
N ILE A 120 11.25 -2.86 -9.23
CA ILE A 120 10.42 -3.95 -9.78
C ILE A 120 10.58 -4.02 -11.30
N ASP A 121 10.50 -2.90 -12.01
CA ASP A 121 10.67 -2.84 -13.48
C ASP A 121 11.99 -3.49 -13.95
N GLN A 122 13.08 -3.28 -13.19
CA GLN A 122 14.39 -3.82 -13.51
C GLN A 122 14.49 -5.35 -13.36
N GLU A 123 13.68 -5.94 -12.48
CA GLU A 123 13.82 -7.34 -12.04
C GLU A 123 12.68 -8.23 -12.52
N VAL A 124 11.51 -7.65 -12.79
CA VAL A 124 10.31 -8.36 -13.22
C VAL A 124 10.01 -7.98 -14.67
N SER A 125 10.34 -8.87 -15.59
CA SER A 125 10.17 -8.66 -17.02
C SER A 125 9.69 -9.94 -17.72
N PRO A 126 8.80 -9.86 -18.73
CA PRO A 126 8.17 -8.65 -19.23
C PRO A 126 7.04 -8.15 -18.32
N LEU A 127 7.04 -6.86 -17.97
CA LEU A 127 5.98 -6.21 -17.20
C LEU A 127 5.84 -4.74 -17.61
N SER A 128 4.62 -4.24 -17.70
CA SER A 128 4.32 -2.81 -17.73
C SER A 128 3.89 -2.36 -16.34
N ILE A 129 4.34 -1.20 -15.89
CA ILE A 129 4.02 -0.69 -14.54
C ILE A 129 3.46 0.71 -14.65
N ALA A 130 2.29 0.92 -14.07
CA ALA A 130 1.66 2.23 -13.97
C ALA A 130 1.21 2.52 -12.54
N SER A 131 1.44 3.75 -12.06
CA SER A 131 0.88 4.25 -10.82
C SER A 131 -0.44 4.97 -11.09
N LEU A 132 -1.46 4.67 -10.30
CA LEU A 132 -2.74 5.41 -10.33
C LEU A 132 -2.59 6.76 -9.61
N GLU A 133 -2.84 7.85 -10.33
CA GLU A 133 -2.98 9.20 -9.77
C GLU A 133 -4.47 9.50 -9.49
N TYR A 134 -4.97 9.09 -8.32
CA TYR A 134 -6.36 9.30 -7.89
C TYR A 134 -6.54 10.61 -7.08
N THR A 135 -7.78 11.05 -6.93
CA THR A 135 -8.14 12.33 -6.29
C THR A 135 -8.02 12.24 -4.77
N LEU A 136 -7.05 12.98 -4.22
CA LEU A 136 -6.80 13.05 -2.78
C LEU A 136 -7.79 13.96 -2.03
N CYS A 137 -8.01 13.66 -0.75
CA CYS A 137 -8.89 14.37 0.17
C CYS A 137 -10.34 14.50 -0.35
N SER A 138 -10.76 13.58 -1.22
CA SER A 138 -12.14 13.44 -1.65
C SER A 138 -12.87 12.45 -0.74
N SER A 139 -14.18 12.60 -0.61
CA SER A 139 -15.01 11.65 0.13
C SER A 139 -15.24 10.37 -0.69
N PHE A 140 -15.45 9.25 0.00
CA PHE A 140 -16.01 8.04 -0.59
C PHE A 140 -17.28 8.37 -1.41
N PRO A 141 -17.47 7.79 -2.61
CA PRO A 141 -16.68 6.72 -3.22
C PRO A 141 -15.64 7.18 -4.26
N VAL A 142 -15.30 8.47 -4.36
CA VAL A 142 -14.53 9.02 -5.51
C VAL A 142 -13.25 8.24 -5.84
N PRO A 143 -12.30 7.99 -4.92
CA PRO A 143 -11.08 7.23 -5.23
C PRO A 143 -11.35 5.77 -5.62
N VAL A 144 -12.44 5.18 -5.11
CA VAL A 144 -12.83 3.79 -5.45
C VAL A 144 -13.31 3.72 -6.89
N GLU A 145 -14.10 4.69 -7.33
CA GLU A 145 -14.56 4.79 -8.71
C GLU A 145 -13.41 5.06 -9.69
N GLU A 146 -12.45 5.89 -9.30
CA GLU A 146 -11.25 6.18 -10.09
C GLU A 146 -10.38 4.93 -10.25
N ALA A 147 -10.12 4.21 -9.16
CA ALA A 147 -9.39 2.95 -9.19
C ALA A 147 -10.09 1.88 -10.05
N TRP A 148 -11.42 1.73 -9.90
CA TRP A 148 -12.22 0.82 -10.71
C TRP A 148 -12.15 1.16 -12.19
N ARG A 149 -12.32 2.43 -12.58
CA ARG A 149 -12.28 2.87 -13.98
C ARG A 149 -10.92 2.66 -14.62
N ALA A 150 -9.84 2.90 -13.87
CA ALA A 150 -8.49 2.66 -14.37
C ALA A 150 -8.28 1.16 -14.65
N TYR A 151 -8.70 0.30 -13.73
CA TYR A 151 -8.67 -1.14 -13.90
C TYR A 151 -9.50 -1.62 -15.10
N GLU A 152 -10.78 -1.26 -15.13
CA GLU A 152 -11.74 -1.67 -16.18
C GLU A 152 -11.27 -1.21 -17.56
N THR A 153 -10.65 -0.03 -17.66
CA THR A 153 -10.07 0.48 -18.91
C THR A 153 -8.97 -0.44 -19.44
N GLU A 154 -8.06 -0.92 -18.57
CA GLU A 154 -6.96 -1.79 -19.02
C GLU A 154 -7.45 -3.20 -19.37
N VAL A 155 -8.40 -3.75 -18.60
CA VAL A 155 -9.04 -5.03 -18.94
C VAL A 155 -9.79 -4.94 -20.29
N THR A 156 -10.51 -3.86 -20.53
CA THR A 156 -11.26 -3.65 -21.80
C THR A 156 -10.33 -3.52 -23.01
N LYS A 157 -9.09 -3.05 -22.82
CA LYS A 157 -8.05 -3.06 -23.87
C LYS A 157 -7.52 -4.47 -24.18
N GLY A 158 -7.93 -5.49 -23.44
CA GLY A 158 -7.44 -6.86 -23.56
C GLY A 158 -6.15 -7.14 -22.78
N ASN A 159 -5.71 -6.22 -21.91
CA ASN A 159 -4.50 -6.43 -21.13
C ASN A 159 -4.74 -7.44 -20.00
N ILE A 160 -3.73 -8.27 -19.73
CA ILE A 160 -3.62 -8.97 -18.45
C ILE A 160 -3.26 -7.94 -17.39
N VAL A 161 -4.01 -7.88 -16.30
CA VAL A 161 -3.81 -6.87 -15.25
C VAL A 161 -3.37 -7.53 -13.96
N TYR A 162 -2.32 -6.98 -13.35
CA TYR A 162 -1.91 -7.24 -11.98
C TYR A 162 -2.22 -6.01 -11.13
N LEU A 163 -2.52 -6.22 -9.85
CA LEU A 163 -2.74 -5.13 -8.90
C LEU A 163 -1.66 -5.16 -7.83
N MET A 164 -1.19 -4.00 -7.43
CA MET A 164 -0.38 -3.85 -6.22
C MET A 164 -0.77 -2.56 -5.52
N GLY A 165 -0.86 -2.57 -4.20
CA GLY A 165 -1.14 -1.35 -3.47
C GLY A 165 -0.80 -1.45 -2.00
N ASP A 166 -0.56 -0.30 -1.38
CA ASP A 166 -0.16 -0.22 0.02
C ASP A 166 -1.18 0.49 0.89
N SER A 167 -1.34 0.05 2.13
CA SER A 167 -2.27 0.64 3.08
C SER A 167 -3.69 0.71 2.50
N VAL A 168 -4.24 1.92 2.32
CA VAL A 168 -5.54 2.07 1.68
C VAL A 168 -5.52 1.74 0.19
N GLY A 169 -4.38 1.90 -0.50
CA GLY A 169 -4.20 1.44 -1.87
C GLY A 169 -4.31 -0.08 -1.99
N GLY A 170 -3.81 -0.82 -1.00
CA GLY A 170 -4.02 -2.27 -0.88
C GLY A 170 -5.50 -2.61 -0.69
N ALA A 171 -6.21 -1.84 0.14
CA ALA A 171 -7.66 -1.99 0.28
C ALA A 171 -8.43 -1.62 -1.00
N LEU A 172 -7.95 -0.66 -1.80
CA LEU A 172 -8.51 -0.34 -3.11
C LEU A 172 -8.30 -1.47 -4.13
N CYS A 173 -7.14 -2.15 -4.11
CA CYS A 173 -6.94 -3.36 -4.91
C CYS A 173 -7.96 -4.45 -4.55
N LEU A 174 -8.16 -4.71 -3.26
CA LEU A 174 -9.15 -5.68 -2.78
C LEU A 174 -10.60 -5.27 -3.11
N ASN A 175 -10.89 -3.96 -3.12
CA ASN A 175 -12.17 -3.43 -3.61
C ASN A 175 -12.40 -3.73 -5.10
N ILE A 176 -11.37 -3.58 -5.94
CA ILE A 176 -11.46 -3.92 -7.36
C ILE A 176 -11.80 -5.41 -7.53
N LEU A 177 -11.17 -6.31 -6.75
CA LEU A 177 -11.50 -7.75 -6.80
C LEU A 177 -12.99 -8.00 -6.49
N GLN A 178 -13.52 -7.41 -5.43
CA GLN A 178 -14.95 -7.53 -5.09
C GLN A 178 -15.87 -6.96 -6.19
N ARG A 179 -15.45 -5.87 -6.85
CA ARG A 179 -16.20 -5.29 -7.98
C ARG A 179 -16.16 -6.13 -9.24
N CYS A 180 -15.05 -6.83 -9.51
CA CYS A 180 -14.95 -7.78 -10.63
C CYS A 180 -16.04 -8.85 -10.52
N TYR A 181 -16.25 -9.38 -9.30
CA TYR A 181 -17.30 -10.35 -9.02
C TYR A 181 -18.71 -9.77 -9.31
N SER A 182 -19.00 -8.55 -8.83
CA SER A 182 -20.34 -7.97 -9.01
C SER A 182 -20.64 -7.47 -10.43
N HIS A 183 -19.62 -7.12 -11.20
CA HIS A 183 -19.77 -6.63 -12.58
C HIS A 183 -19.46 -7.70 -13.64
N ASN A 184 -19.12 -8.92 -13.22
CA ASN A 184 -18.73 -10.02 -14.10
C ASN A 184 -17.61 -9.63 -15.09
N VAL A 185 -16.60 -8.92 -14.57
CA VAL A 185 -15.39 -8.50 -15.30
C VAL A 185 -14.27 -9.48 -14.97
N LYS A 186 -13.38 -9.77 -15.94
CA LYS A 186 -12.20 -10.62 -15.72
C LYS A 186 -11.46 -10.17 -14.47
N PHE A 187 -11.07 -11.10 -13.60
CA PHE A 187 -10.29 -10.79 -12.41
C PHE A 187 -8.82 -10.47 -12.77
N PRO A 188 -8.10 -9.67 -11.95
CA PRO A 188 -6.66 -9.57 -12.05
C PRO A 188 -6.02 -10.91 -11.72
N GLU A 189 -5.01 -11.35 -12.45
CA GLU A 189 -4.38 -12.66 -12.22
C GLU A 189 -3.55 -12.67 -10.93
N LYS A 190 -2.94 -11.53 -10.58
CA LYS A 190 -2.11 -11.35 -9.39
C LYS A 190 -2.49 -10.07 -8.66
N CYS A 191 -2.57 -10.15 -7.33
CA CYS A 191 -2.82 -9.00 -6.46
C CYS A 191 -1.85 -9.00 -5.28
N VAL A 192 -1.14 -7.88 -5.06
CA VAL A 192 -0.24 -7.67 -3.93
C VAL A 192 -0.81 -6.57 -3.02
N ALA A 193 -1.25 -6.92 -1.82
CA ALA A 193 -1.77 -5.97 -0.83
C ALA A 193 -0.76 -5.78 0.31
N ILE A 194 -0.09 -4.63 0.35
CA ILE A 194 0.95 -4.30 1.33
C ILE A 194 0.32 -3.57 2.52
N SER A 195 0.39 -4.14 3.71
CA SER A 195 -0.17 -3.60 4.96
C SER A 195 -1.59 -3.02 4.80
N PRO A 196 -2.57 -3.74 4.19
CA PRO A 196 -3.82 -3.13 3.76
C PRO A 196 -4.68 -2.63 4.94
N TRP A 197 -5.28 -1.45 4.79
CA TRP A 197 -6.22 -0.91 5.78
C TRP A 197 -7.64 -1.40 5.50
N LEU A 198 -8.02 -2.51 6.14
CA LEU A 198 -9.20 -3.27 5.78
C LEU A 198 -10.51 -2.78 6.42
N ASN A 199 -10.43 -2.12 7.58
CA ASN A 199 -11.59 -1.64 8.35
C ASN A 199 -11.47 -0.13 8.62
N ILE A 200 -11.99 0.69 7.71
CA ILE A 200 -11.88 2.16 7.79
C ILE A 200 -12.73 2.72 8.94
N THR A 201 -13.92 2.17 9.16
CA THR A 201 -14.93 2.78 10.05
C THR A 201 -15.05 2.05 11.38
N LYS A 202 -14.39 0.90 11.53
CA LYS A 202 -14.37 0.08 12.74
C LYS A 202 -12.97 0.15 13.36
N PRO A 203 -12.67 1.15 14.20
CA PRO A 203 -11.37 1.26 14.84
C PRO A 203 -11.10 0.01 15.70
N GLU A 204 -9.85 -0.42 15.82
CA GLU A 204 -9.50 -1.55 16.68
C GLU A 204 -9.42 -1.08 18.14
N ILE A 205 -10.57 -1.04 18.81
CA ILE A 205 -10.74 -0.43 20.15
C ILE A 205 -10.11 -1.27 21.28
N HIS A 206 -9.69 -2.51 21.00
CA HIS A 206 -9.46 -3.53 22.04
C HIS A 206 -8.18 -4.38 21.92
N LEU A 207 -7.14 -3.89 21.24
CA LEU A 207 -5.83 -4.54 21.36
C LEU A 207 -5.16 -4.09 22.65
N LYS A 208 -5.57 -4.72 23.76
CA LYS A 208 -4.71 -4.89 24.93
C LYS A 208 -3.59 -5.82 24.49
N ASP A 209 -2.48 -5.28 24.02
CA ASP A 209 -1.12 -5.77 24.27
C ASP A 209 -0.15 -5.13 23.28
N GLY A 210 0.88 -4.48 23.82
CA GLY A 210 1.96 -3.83 23.09
C GLY A 210 1.59 -2.46 22.55
N HIS A 211 2.36 -1.43 22.90
CA HIS A 211 2.44 -0.26 22.03
C HIS A 211 3.35 -0.69 20.88
N PRO A 212 2.82 -1.06 19.69
CA PRO A 212 3.68 -1.43 18.58
C PRO A 212 4.62 -0.27 18.28
N LEU A 213 5.83 -0.61 17.80
CA LEU A 213 6.84 0.39 17.44
C LEU A 213 6.38 1.31 16.29
N ASP A 214 5.31 0.93 15.58
CA ASP A 214 4.75 1.59 14.40
C ASP A 214 4.77 3.14 14.43
N TYR A 215 4.97 3.70 13.25
CA TYR A 215 4.80 5.13 13.02
C TYR A 215 3.35 5.51 12.73
N MET A 216 2.54 4.56 12.24
CA MET A 216 1.12 4.80 12.03
C MET A 216 0.40 4.87 13.37
N THR A 217 -0.50 5.85 13.53
CA THR A 217 -1.22 6.06 14.79
C THR A 217 -2.73 6.00 14.57
N TRP A 218 -3.46 5.60 15.62
CA TRP A 218 -4.93 5.63 15.62
C TRP A 218 -5.48 7.04 15.37
N GLY A 219 -4.78 8.08 15.85
CA GLY A 219 -5.14 9.48 15.60
C GLY A 219 -5.05 9.84 14.12
N LEU A 220 -3.99 9.41 13.43
CA LEU A 220 -3.82 9.63 11.99
C LEU A 220 -4.88 8.87 11.17
N LEU A 221 -5.15 7.61 11.51
CA LEU A 221 -6.21 6.84 10.84
C LEU A 221 -7.60 7.47 11.07
N ALA A 222 -7.87 7.99 12.27
CA ALA A 222 -9.11 8.71 12.55
C ALA A 222 -9.23 10.00 11.73
N LEU A 223 -8.14 10.75 11.56
CA LEU A 223 -8.10 11.91 10.66
C LEU A 223 -8.48 11.51 9.23
N PHE A 224 -7.83 10.47 8.68
CA PHE A 224 -8.13 9.97 7.34
C PHE A 224 -9.59 9.50 7.20
N LYS A 225 -10.09 8.72 8.16
CA LYS A 225 -11.49 8.29 8.18
C LYS A 225 -12.45 9.48 8.16
N ASN A 226 -12.16 10.54 8.92
CA ASN A 226 -13.05 11.71 9.01
C ASN A 226 -13.05 12.56 7.74
N ILE A 227 -11.96 12.56 6.97
CA ILE A 227 -11.92 13.23 5.67
C ILE A 227 -12.64 12.37 4.63
N TYR A 228 -12.29 11.09 4.56
CA TYR A 228 -12.73 10.20 3.50
C TYR A 228 -14.17 9.70 3.67
N ALA A 229 -14.51 9.28 4.89
CA ALA A 229 -15.71 8.52 5.18
C ALA A 229 -16.39 9.03 6.48
N PRO A 230 -16.70 10.34 6.62
CA PRO A 230 -17.19 10.91 7.88
C PRO A 230 -18.50 10.29 8.37
N ARG A 231 -19.44 9.99 7.44
CA ARG A 231 -20.79 9.45 7.70
C ARG A 231 -21.01 8.07 7.08
N SER A 232 -19.96 7.26 7.06
CA SER A 232 -19.98 5.96 6.40
C SER A 232 -20.76 4.90 7.16
N ASN A 233 -21.33 3.96 6.40
CA ASN A 233 -21.98 2.78 6.92
C ASN A 233 -20.92 1.73 7.33
N PRO A 234 -20.87 1.27 8.60
CA PRO A 234 -19.92 0.24 9.01
C PRO A 234 -20.12 -1.13 8.34
N ASN A 235 -21.27 -1.34 7.72
CA ASN A 235 -21.59 -2.57 6.99
C ASN A 235 -21.33 -2.47 5.48
N ASP A 236 -20.71 -1.38 5.00
CA ASP A 236 -20.28 -1.28 3.61
C ASP A 236 -19.04 -2.17 3.36
N PRO A 237 -19.12 -3.21 2.49
CA PRO A 237 -18.00 -4.10 2.20
C PRO A 237 -16.86 -3.40 1.45
N SER A 238 -17.10 -2.20 0.91
CA SER A 238 -16.06 -1.40 0.26
C SER A 238 -15.18 -0.64 1.26
N LEU A 239 -15.71 -0.39 2.46
CA LEU A 239 -15.05 0.38 3.52
C LEU A 239 -14.50 -0.50 4.65
N ASN A 240 -15.13 -1.64 4.92
CA ASN A 240 -14.73 -2.57 5.97
C ASN A 240 -14.68 -4.01 5.45
N ILE A 241 -13.72 -4.29 4.58
CA ILE A 241 -13.56 -5.55 3.83
C ILE A 241 -13.46 -6.76 4.77
N GLU A 242 -12.63 -6.65 5.82
CA GLU A 242 -12.42 -7.78 6.74
C GLU A 242 -13.65 -8.06 7.59
N SER A 243 -14.34 -7.01 8.04
CA SER A 243 -15.54 -7.13 8.88
C SER A 243 -16.78 -7.55 8.09
N ASN A 244 -16.86 -7.20 6.81
CA ASN A 244 -17.98 -7.52 5.91
C ASN A 244 -17.52 -8.57 4.88
N PHE A 245 -16.96 -9.66 5.39
CA PHE A 245 -16.37 -10.72 4.58
C PHE A 245 -17.44 -11.66 4.04
N HIS A 246 -17.43 -11.88 2.71
CA HIS A 246 -18.35 -12.74 1.99
C HIS A 246 -17.62 -13.95 1.39
N PRO A 247 -17.69 -15.15 2.01
CA PRO A 247 -16.95 -16.33 1.56
C PRO A 247 -17.19 -16.70 0.10
N GLU A 248 -18.42 -16.51 -0.39
CA GLU A 248 -18.82 -16.77 -1.77
C GLU A 248 -18.07 -15.87 -2.78
N VAL A 249 -17.94 -14.58 -2.47
CA VAL A 249 -17.22 -13.60 -3.29
C VAL A 249 -15.73 -13.95 -3.31
N TRP A 250 -15.15 -14.20 -2.14
CA TRP A 250 -13.72 -14.52 -2.01
C TRP A 250 -13.36 -15.88 -2.59
N SER A 251 -14.28 -16.85 -2.59
CA SER A 251 -14.08 -18.14 -3.27
C SER A 251 -13.97 -17.95 -4.77
N SER A 252 -14.82 -17.13 -5.38
CA SER A 252 -14.74 -16.82 -6.81
C SER A 252 -13.47 -16.03 -7.15
N ILE A 253 -13.11 -15.03 -6.34
CA ILE A 253 -11.87 -14.26 -6.54
C ILE A 253 -10.64 -15.19 -6.52
N LEU A 254 -10.53 -16.07 -5.52
CA LEU A 254 -9.36 -16.94 -5.36
C LEU A 254 -9.32 -18.11 -6.36
N GLN A 255 -10.32 -18.27 -7.24
CA GLN A 255 -10.21 -19.21 -8.36
C GLN A 255 -9.31 -18.67 -9.46
N ASP A 256 -9.40 -17.36 -9.73
CA ASP A 256 -8.74 -16.70 -10.87
C ASP A 256 -7.63 -15.71 -10.46
N THR A 257 -7.54 -15.36 -9.17
CA THR A 257 -6.53 -14.43 -8.63
C THR A 257 -5.63 -15.10 -7.61
N GLN A 258 -4.31 -15.00 -7.83
CA GLN A 258 -3.31 -15.21 -6.78
C GLN A 258 -3.18 -13.94 -5.94
N LEU A 259 -3.19 -14.07 -4.61
CA LEU A 259 -3.16 -12.97 -3.67
C LEU A 259 -1.97 -13.08 -2.70
N LEU A 260 -1.09 -12.09 -2.73
CA LEU A 260 -0.04 -11.90 -1.73
C LEU A 260 -0.43 -10.75 -0.82
N ILE A 261 -0.46 -11.00 0.48
CA ILE A 261 -0.68 -9.98 1.50
C ILE A 261 0.61 -9.85 2.31
N THR A 262 1.05 -8.63 2.58
CA THR A 262 2.19 -8.39 3.46
C THR A 262 1.79 -7.51 4.63
N CYS A 263 2.48 -7.66 5.76
CA CYS A 263 2.35 -6.75 6.91
C CYS A 263 3.60 -6.80 7.79
N GLY A 264 3.86 -5.75 8.56
CA GLY A 264 4.88 -5.74 9.59
C GLY A 264 4.40 -6.38 10.90
N GLU A 265 5.28 -7.09 11.62
CA GLU A 265 4.97 -7.62 12.96
C GLU A 265 4.61 -6.52 13.98
N GLN A 266 5.19 -5.33 13.79
CA GLN A 266 5.08 -4.18 14.68
C GLN A 266 4.14 -3.11 14.12
N GLU A 267 3.24 -3.43 13.18
CA GLU A 267 2.27 -2.47 12.64
C GLU A 267 0.90 -2.53 13.33
N ILE A 268 0.23 -1.39 13.51
CA ILE A 268 -1.07 -1.32 14.19
C ILE A 268 -2.20 -2.00 13.40
N LEU A 269 -2.02 -2.20 12.09
CA LEU A 269 -3.01 -2.81 11.21
C LEU A 269 -2.88 -4.33 11.11
N ARG A 270 -1.82 -4.91 11.67
CA ARG A 270 -1.55 -6.35 11.61
C ARG A 270 -2.76 -7.20 12.02
N PRO A 271 -3.51 -6.89 13.09
CA PRO A 271 -4.56 -7.81 13.55
C PRO A 271 -5.72 -7.97 12.57
N GLN A 272 -6.18 -6.91 11.91
CA GLN A 272 -7.17 -7.05 10.82
C GLN A 272 -6.60 -7.81 9.63
N ILE A 273 -5.31 -7.63 9.31
CA ILE A 273 -4.68 -8.30 8.17
C ILE A 273 -4.59 -9.80 8.42
N VAL A 274 -4.13 -10.22 9.61
CA VAL A 274 -4.03 -11.63 10.00
C VAL A 274 -5.40 -12.28 10.06
N ARG A 275 -6.44 -11.60 10.58
CA ARG A 275 -7.82 -12.12 10.57
C ARG A 275 -8.35 -12.31 9.16
N PHE A 276 -8.14 -11.33 8.28
CA PHE A 276 -8.56 -11.40 6.89
C PHE A 276 -7.84 -12.51 6.13
N PHE A 277 -6.51 -12.60 6.26
CA PHE A 277 -5.73 -13.70 5.70
C PHE A 277 -6.22 -15.05 6.20
N SER A 278 -6.48 -15.21 7.50
CA SER A 278 -6.98 -16.47 8.07
C SER A 278 -8.29 -16.91 7.41
N LYS A 279 -9.22 -15.97 7.15
CA LYS A 279 -10.48 -16.24 6.44
C LYS A 279 -10.25 -16.66 4.99
N LEU A 280 -9.34 -15.99 4.27
CA LEU A 280 -8.99 -16.35 2.89
C LEU A 280 -8.29 -17.70 2.80
N HIS A 281 -7.36 -17.97 3.71
CA HIS A 281 -6.58 -19.20 3.75
C HIS A 281 -7.44 -20.44 4.00
N GLN A 282 -8.52 -20.29 4.78
CA GLN A 282 -9.53 -21.34 4.95
C GLN A 282 -10.32 -21.65 3.66
N ILE A 283 -10.44 -20.68 2.75
CA ILE A 283 -11.13 -20.85 1.45
C ILE A 283 -10.21 -21.53 0.45
N ASN A 284 -9.02 -20.97 0.22
CA ASN A 284 -8.05 -21.51 -0.74
C ASN A 284 -6.61 -21.18 -0.31
N HIS A 285 -5.98 -22.13 0.37
CA HIS A 285 -4.61 -21.99 0.87
C HIS A 285 -3.53 -21.91 -0.23
N ASN A 286 -3.82 -22.32 -1.47
CA ASN A 286 -2.82 -22.34 -2.55
C ASN A 286 -2.67 -20.98 -3.24
N ASN A 287 -3.75 -20.20 -3.31
CA ASN A 287 -3.79 -18.92 -4.03
C ASN A 287 -3.69 -17.71 -3.09
N VAL A 288 -3.45 -17.91 -1.80
CA VAL A 288 -3.26 -16.81 -0.85
C VAL A 288 -2.00 -17.02 0.00
N GLN A 289 -1.17 -15.99 0.07
CA GLN A 289 0.07 -15.99 0.85
C GLN A 289 0.09 -14.78 1.79
N LEU A 290 0.64 -14.97 2.99
CA LEU A 290 0.94 -13.91 3.94
C LEU A 290 2.44 -13.84 4.17
N LEU A 291 3.02 -12.67 3.97
CA LEU A 291 4.41 -12.38 4.29
C LEU A 291 4.48 -11.36 5.43
N GLU A 292 4.80 -11.85 6.62
CA GLU A 292 5.01 -11.00 7.80
C GLU A 292 6.47 -10.57 7.89
N GLU A 293 6.73 -9.27 7.85
CA GLU A 293 8.09 -8.74 8.00
C GLU A 293 8.46 -8.67 9.49
N THR A 294 9.49 -9.43 9.86
CA THR A 294 10.04 -9.43 11.23
C THR A 294 10.51 -8.04 11.65
N LEU A 295 10.02 -7.57 12.79
CA LEU A 295 10.22 -6.19 13.27
C LEU A 295 9.74 -5.09 12.31
N GLY A 296 9.00 -5.45 11.26
CA GLY A 296 8.47 -4.51 10.28
C GLY A 296 7.38 -3.63 10.89
N VAL A 297 7.32 -2.38 10.46
CA VAL A 297 6.24 -1.43 10.75
C VAL A 297 5.30 -1.32 9.54
N HIS A 298 4.31 -0.43 9.60
CA HIS A 298 3.39 -0.20 8.50
C HIS A 298 4.13 0.08 7.18
N VAL A 299 3.80 -0.63 6.10
CA VAL A 299 4.40 -0.54 4.74
C VAL A 299 5.94 -0.60 4.70
N SER A 300 6.54 -1.32 5.65
CA SER A 300 7.99 -1.34 5.89
C SER A 300 8.84 -1.68 4.65
N THR A 301 8.40 -2.62 3.81
CA THR A 301 9.07 -2.96 2.54
C THR A 301 9.24 -1.77 1.61
N LEU A 302 8.22 -0.94 1.40
CA LEU A 302 8.31 0.26 0.57
C LEU A 302 9.26 1.32 1.17
N LEU A 303 9.36 1.35 2.49
CA LEU A 303 10.09 2.35 3.23
C LEU A 303 11.59 2.04 3.35
N PHE A 304 11.94 0.76 3.55
CA PHE A 304 13.30 0.35 3.93
C PHE A 304 14.00 -0.59 2.94
N ASP A 305 13.28 -1.46 2.23
CA ASP A 305 13.92 -2.41 1.31
C ASP A 305 14.73 -1.70 0.20
N PRO A 306 14.25 -0.58 -0.40
CA PRO A 306 15.03 0.17 -1.39
C PRO A 306 16.36 0.72 -0.87
N TRP A 307 16.61 0.77 0.44
CA TRP A 307 17.88 1.25 0.99
C TRP A 307 18.97 0.19 0.94
N THR A 308 18.58 -1.08 0.93
CA THR A 308 19.50 -2.20 1.11
C THR A 308 19.36 -3.28 0.04
N TYR A 309 18.41 -3.14 -0.88
CA TYR A 309 18.28 -3.96 -2.08
C TYR A 309 19.60 -4.02 -2.88
N PRO A 310 20.04 -5.20 -3.37
CA PRO A 310 19.37 -6.51 -3.28
C PRO A 310 19.70 -7.33 -2.00
N LYS A 311 20.53 -6.80 -1.10
CA LYS A 311 21.16 -7.60 -0.02
C LYS A 311 20.25 -7.93 1.16
N ARG A 312 19.38 -7.02 1.59
CA ARG A 312 18.54 -7.16 2.81
C ARG A 312 17.12 -6.62 2.59
N ALA A 313 16.50 -7.16 1.55
CA ALA A 313 15.22 -6.69 1.00
C ALA A 313 14.30 -7.90 0.74
N GLU A 314 14.15 -8.77 1.74
CA GLU A 314 13.45 -10.06 1.67
C GLU A 314 12.02 -9.89 1.18
N THR A 315 11.25 -9.00 1.79
CA THR A 315 9.85 -8.75 1.40
C THR A 315 9.73 -8.28 -0.04
N MET A 316 10.61 -7.36 -0.46
CA MET A 316 10.65 -6.89 -1.85
C MET A 316 11.00 -7.99 -2.85
N LYS A 317 11.98 -8.86 -2.53
CA LYS A 317 12.36 -10.00 -3.38
C LYS A 317 11.22 -10.99 -3.53
N GLU A 318 10.49 -11.30 -2.46
CA GLU A 318 9.32 -12.18 -2.52
C GLU A 318 8.19 -11.56 -3.34
N ILE A 319 7.95 -10.24 -3.23
CA ILE A 319 6.97 -9.54 -4.08
C ILE A 319 7.40 -9.61 -5.56
N MET A 320 8.67 -9.38 -5.87
CA MET A 320 9.19 -9.50 -7.24
C MET A 320 9.02 -10.92 -7.78
N HIS A 321 9.37 -11.93 -6.98
CA HIS A 321 9.19 -13.34 -7.35
C HIS A 321 7.73 -13.67 -7.59
N PHE A 322 6.83 -13.20 -6.72
CA PHE A 322 5.39 -13.37 -6.89
C PHE A 322 4.88 -12.74 -8.19
N LEU A 323 5.40 -11.57 -8.58
CA LEU A 323 5.00 -10.86 -9.80
C LEU A 323 5.61 -11.41 -11.09
N GLN A 324 6.66 -12.26 -11.02
CA GLN A 324 7.21 -12.92 -12.20
C GLN A 324 6.14 -13.79 -12.88
N LYS A 325 6.12 -13.81 -14.22
CA LYS A 325 5.22 -14.68 -14.97
C LYS A 325 5.57 -16.14 -14.64
N ASP A 326 4.58 -16.97 -14.31
CA ASP A 326 4.81 -18.38 -14.04
C ASP A 326 5.38 -19.05 -15.31
N GLU A 327 6.59 -19.61 -15.25
CA GLU A 327 7.24 -20.29 -16.40
C GLU A 327 6.47 -21.52 -16.92
N LYS A 328 5.36 -21.91 -16.28
CA LYS A 328 4.72 -23.23 -16.45
C LYS A 328 3.62 -23.34 -17.52
N ILE A 329 3.35 -22.33 -18.34
CA ILE A 329 2.25 -22.39 -19.33
C ILE A 329 2.72 -22.35 -20.80
N ASP A 330 3.99 -22.08 -21.11
CA ASP A 330 4.46 -22.01 -22.52
C ASP A 330 4.96 -23.36 -23.11
N LYS A 331 4.78 -24.49 -22.43
CA LYS A 331 5.15 -25.83 -22.97
C LYS A 331 3.98 -26.62 -23.58
N ALA A 332 2.76 -26.09 -23.56
CA ALA A 332 1.60 -26.79 -24.15
C ALA A 332 1.37 -26.48 -25.64
N ASP A 333 1.92 -25.38 -26.17
CA ASP A 333 1.62 -24.91 -27.53
C ASP A 333 2.78 -25.08 -28.56
N ILE A 334 3.75 -25.96 -28.30
CA ILE A 334 4.83 -26.28 -29.27
C ILE A 334 4.71 -27.71 -29.85
N ASN A 335 3.69 -28.48 -29.48
CA ASN A 335 3.43 -29.78 -30.13
C ASN A 335 1.95 -29.93 -30.49
N LEU A 336 1.53 -29.27 -31.58
CA LEU A 336 0.46 -29.74 -32.47
C LEU A 336 0.71 -29.25 -33.90
#